data_AF-A0A920HHJ7-F1
#
_entry.id   AF-A0A920HHJ7-F1
#
_cell.length_a   1.000
_cell.length_b   1.000
_cell.length_c   1.000
_cell.angle_alpha   90.00
_cell.angle_beta   90.00
_cell.angle_gamma   90.00
#
_symmetry.space_group_name_H-M   'P 1'
#
loop_
_entity.id
_entity.type
_entity.pdbx_description
1 polymer ?
#
loop_
_entity_poly.entity_id
_entity_poly.type
_entity_poly.pdbx_seq_one_letter_code
_entity_poly.pdbx_strand_id
1 'polypeptide(L)'
;MFDDTDHAAKLFSLAEPGYIYTRLNNPTADVLEKRLASIEGGIAAVATSSGSAALATTLLTLLKTGDHIVSSNSLYGGTYNLLNVTLPRYGITTTFVDPDEVVIF
;
A
#
# COMPACT_ATOMS: atom_id res chain seq x y z
N MET A 1 2.33 2.51 26.24
CA MET A 1 2.19 3.60 27.22
C MET A 1 3.47 4.41 27.10
N PHE A 2 3.39 5.74 27.05
CA PHE A 2 4.60 6.57 27.09
C PHE A 2 5.17 6.56 28.50
N ASP A 3 6.49 6.57 28.61
CA ASP A 3 7.17 6.61 29.92
C ASP A 3 7.14 8.03 30.51
N ASP A 4 7.29 9.04 29.65
CA ASP A 4 7.17 10.46 29.96
C ASP A 4 6.82 11.29 28.70
N THR A 5 6.78 12.62 28.83
CA THR A 5 6.48 13.53 27.72
C THR A 5 7.58 13.58 26.66
N ASP A 6 8.84 13.35 27.04
CA ASP A 6 9.98 13.38 26.13
C ASP A 6 10.01 12.12 25.26
N HIS A 7 9.71 10.94 25.84
CA HIS A 7 9.50 9.70 25.11
C HIS A 7 8.37 9.88 24.09
N ALA A 8 7.22 10.45 24.48
CA ALA A 8 6.15 10.73 23.53
C ALA A 8 6.64 11.63 22.36
N ALA A 9 7.33 12.73 22.66
CA ALA A 9 7.85 13.64 21.62
C ALA A 9 8.83 12.96 20.64
N LYS A 10 9.70 12.07 21.14
CA LYS A 10 10.62 11.28 20.29
C LYS A 10 9.89 10.34 19.35
N LEU A 11 8.83 9.66 19.82
CA LEU A 11 8.03 8.77 18.98
C LEU A 11 7.29 9.54 17.88
N PHE A 12 6.64 10.66 18.22
CA PHE A 12 5.90 11.46 17.23
C PHE A 12 6.79 12.18 16.21
N SER A 13 8.04 12.50 16.58
CA SER A 13 9.03 13.06 15.66
C SER A 13 9.78 12.01 14.84
N LEU A 14 9.47 10.72 15.03
CA LEU A 14 10.15 9.58 14.40
C LEU A 14 11.64 9.46 14.77
N ALA A 15 12.09 10.14 15.83
CA ALA A 15 13.45 10.06 16.34
C ALA A 15 13.73 8.74 17.05
N GLU A 16 12.68 8.08 17.54
CA GLU A 16 12.72 6.76 18.17
C GLU A 16 11.59 5.89 17.60
N PRO A 17 11.84 4.61 17.25
CA PRO A 17 10.79 3.71 16.80
C PRO A 17 9.94 3.25 18.00
N GLY A 18 8.63 3.17 17.81
CA GLY A 18 7.74 2.64 18.84
C GLY A 18 6.28 2.61 18.43
N TYR A 19 5.44 2.15 19.35
CA TYR A 19 4.00 2.02 19.14
C TYR A 19 3.27 3.21 19.75
N ILE A 20 2.56 3.96 18.90
CA ILE A 20 1.81 5.16 19.32
C ILE A 20 0.31 4.84 19.40
N TYR A 21 -0.25 4.37 18.29
CA TYR A 21 -1.68 4.12 18.14
C TYR A 21 -1.92 3.01 17.12
N THR A 22 -2.82 2.08 17.44
CA THR A 22 -3.06 0.83 16.69
C THR A 22 -3.48 1.04 15.23
N ARG A 23 -4.00 2.22 14.87
CA ARG A 23 -4.26 2.58 13.46
C ARG A 23 -2.98 2.72 12.63
N LEU A 24 -1.85 3.05 13.24
CA LEU A 24 -0.56 3.23 12.57
C LEU A 24 0.26 1.94 12.58
N ASN A 25 0.42 1.34 13.77
CA ASN A 25 1.17 0.11 13.97
C ASN A 25 0.71 -0.58 15.26
N ASN A 26 0.95 -1.89 15.36
CA ASN A 26 0.74 -2.63 16.59
C ASN A 26 1.64 -3.87 16.65
N PRO A 27 2.01 -4.36 17.84
CA PRO A 27 2.95 -5.48 17.98
C PRO A 27 2.50 -6.77 17.27
N THR A 28 1.20 -7.03 17.23
CA THR A 28 0.67 -8.26 16.59
C THR A 28 0.81 -8.19 15.07
N ALA A 29 0.45 -7.07 14.46
CA ALA A 29 0.61 -6.87 13.01
C ALA A 29 2.09 -6.77 12.61
N ASP A 30 2.95 -6.15 13.42
CA ASP A 30 4.39 -6.03 13.17
C ASP A 30 5.07 -7.41 13.01
N VAL A 31 4.64 -8.41 13.81
CA VAL A 31 5.11 -9.79 13.63
C VAL A 31 4.68 -10.38 12.28
N LEU A 32 3.44 -10.13 11.84
CA LEU A 32 2.97 -10.57 10.53
C LEU A 32 3.75 -9.89 9.40
N GLU A 33 3.93 -8.58 9.49
CA GLU A 33 4.65 -7.76 8.51
C GLU A 33 6.09 -8.24 8.33
N LYS A 34 6.83 -8.43 9.43
CA LYS A 34 8.20 -8.95 9.39
C LYS A 34 8.29 -10.34 8.75
N ARG A 35 7.34 -11.22 9.05
CA ARG A 35 7.31 -12.59 8.49
C ARG A 35 6.98 -12.58 7.01
N LEU A 36 6.00 -11.79 6.57
CA LEU A 36 5.67 -11.64 5.15
C LEU A 36 6.85 -11.08 4.37
N ALA A 37 7.49 -10.01 4.87
CA ALA A 37 8.67 -9.44 4.26
C ALA A 37 9.79 -10.49 4.10
N SER A 38 10.05 -11.27 5.16
CA SER A 38 11.07 -12.32 5.13
C SER A 38 10.80 -13.44 4.14
N ILE A 39 9.53 -13.84 3.93
CA ILE A 39 9.17 -14.94 3.02
C ILE A 39 9.20 -14.47 1.56
N GLU A 40 8.75 -13.24 1.28
CA GLU A 40 8.79 -12.65 -0.06
C GLU A 40 10.18 -12.13 -0.46
N GLY A 41 11.14 -12.12 0.47
CA GLY A 41 12.48 -11.54 0.24
C GLY A 41 12.48 -10.01 0.17
N GLY A 42 11.43 -9.35 0.66
CA GLY A 42 11.31 -7.90 0.72
C GLY A 42 11.99 -7.29 1.96
N ILE A 43 12.22 -5.98 1.93
CA ILE A 43 12.86 -5.25 3.05
C ILE A 43 11.89 -4.91 4.19
N ALA A 44 10.59 -4.82 3.90
CA ALA A 44 9.52 -4.47 4.83
C ALA A 44 8.15 -4.86 4.25
N ALA A 45 7.12 -4.88 5.09
CA ALA A 45 5.72 -5.02 4.69
C ALA A 45 4.83 -4.14 5.57
N VAL A 46 3.62 -3.85 5.09
CA VAL A 46 2.59 -3.12 5.85
C VAL A 46 1.27 -3.88 5.73
N ALA A 47 0.69 -4.26 6.86
CA ALA A 47 -0.61 -4.90 6.93
C ALA A 47 -1.71 -3.84 6.78
N THR A 48 -2.73 -4.16 5.98
CA THR A 48 -3.90 -3.28 5.78
C THR A 48 -5.19 -4.00 6.14
N SER A 49 -6.29 -3.27 6.19
CA SER A 49 -7.60 -3.83 6.59
C SER A 49 -8.18 -4.85 5.60
N SER A 50 -7.73 -4.85 4.34
CA SER A 50 -8.19 -5.77 3.29
C SER A 50 -7.25 -5.74 2.08
N GLY A 51 -7.37 -6.73 1.18
CA GLY A 51 -6.63 -6.72 -0.09
C GLY A 51 -6.91 -5.46 -0.95
N SER A 52 -8.17 -4.98 -0.97
CA SER A 52 -8.52 -3.74 -1.67
C SER A 52 -7.84 -2.51 -1.05
N ALA A 53 -7.69 -2.48 0.28
CA ALA A 53 -6.98 -1.41 0.97
C ALA A 53 -5.47 -1.45 0.67
N ALA A 54 -4.86 -2.64 0.57
CA ALA A 54 -3.46 -2.78 0.15
C ALA A 54 -3.23 -2.18 -1.25
N LEU A 55 -4.09 -2.55 -2.21
CA LEU A 55 -4.02 -2.02 -3.59
C LEU A 55 -4.22 -0.51 -3.63
N ALA A 56 -5.29 0.00 -3.01
CA ALA A 56 -5.59 1.43 -3.03
C ALA A 56 -4.49 2.26 -2.33
N THR A 57 -4.01 1.81 -1.17
CA THR A 57 -2.93 2.49 -0.44
C THR A 57 -1.65 2.53 -1.27
N THR A 58 -1.29 1.42 -1.91
CA THR A 58 -0.09 1.34 -2.77
C THR A 58 -0.20 2.32 -3.94
N LEU A 59 -1.31 2.25 -4.69
CA LEU A 59 -1.50 3.09 -5.88
C LEU A 59 -1.58 4.57 -5.54
N LEU A 60 -2.31 4.96 -4.49
CA LEU A 60 -2.44 6.36 -4.10
C LEU A 60 -1.21 6.92 -3.38
N THR A 61 -0.30 6.06 -2.89
CA THR A 61 1.01 6.50 -2.38
C THR A 61 1.96 6.83 -3.53
N LEU A 62 1.87 6.09 -4.64
CA LEU A 62 2.77 6.23 -5.79
C LEU A 62 2.29 7.22 -6.85
N LEU A 63 0.97 7.35 -7.00
CA LEU A 63 0.35 8.04 -8.12
C LEU A 63 -0.45 9.27 -7.68
N LYS A 64 -0.53 10.25 -8.56
CA LYS A 64 -1.32 11.49 -8.42
C LYS A 64 -2.11 11.78 -9.70
N THR A 65 -2.95 12.81 -9.65
CA THR A 65 -3.72 13.26 -10.82
C THR A 65 -2.82 13.50 -12.03
N GLY A 66 -3.24 12.98 -13.19
CA GLY A 66 -2.48 13.02 -14.44
C GLY A 66 -1.57 11.81 -14.70
N ASP A 67 -1.32 10.96 -13.69
CA ASP A 67 -0.52 9.75 -13.88
C ASP A 67 -1.31 8.64 -14.60
N HIS A 68 -0.56 7.67 -15.14
CA HIS A 68 -1.09 6.58 -15.96
C HIS A 68 -0.54 5.22 -15.50
N ILE A 69 -1.39 4.18 -15.58
CA ILE A 69 -1.09 2.79 -15.24
C ILE A 69 -1.23 1.93 -16.51
N VAL A 70 -0.29 1.02 -16.75
CA VAL A 70 -0.49 -0.13 -17.64
C VAL A 70 -0.76 -1.35 -16.77
N SER A 71 -1.85 -2.08 -17.02
CA SER A 71 -2.23 -3.24 -16.22
C SER A 71 -2.74 -4.38 -17.10
N SER A 72 -2.58 -5.62 -16.63
CA SER A 72 -3.25 -6.79 -17.21
C SER A 72 -4.77 -6.60 -17.24
N ASN A 73 -5.42 -7.09 -18.30
CA ASN A 73 -6.88 -7.16 -18.43
C ASN A 73 -7.50 -8.36 -17.65
N SER A 74 -6.67 -9.30 -17.18
CA SER A 74 -7.07 -10.51 -16.46
C SER A 74 -6.85 -10.34 -14.95
N LEU A 75 -7.68 -9.50 -14.33
CA LEU A 75 -7.61 -9.18 -12.90
C LEU A 75 -8.83 -9.66 -12.13
N TYR A 76 -8.68 -9.78 -10.82
CA TYR A 76 -9.83 -9.83 -9.92
C TYR A 76 -10.77 -8.64 -10.18
N GLY A 77 -12.07 -8.91 -10.31
CA GLY A 77 -13.06 -7.91 -10.76
C GLY A 77 -13.11 -6.64 -9.90
N GLY A 78 -12.88 -6.74 -8.60
CA GLY A 78 -12.78 -5.58 -7.72
C GLY A 78 -11.56 -4.68 -8.04
N THR A 79 -10.43 -5.28 -8.39
CA THR A 79 -9.21 -4.58 -8.81
C THR A 79 -9.41 -3.93 -10.17
N TYR A 80 -10.01 -4.65 -11.12
CA TYR A 80 -10.37 -4.08 -12.41
C TYR A 80 -11.27 -2.84 -12.25
N ASN A 81 -12.30 -2.93 -11.39
CA ASN A 81 -13.20 -1.81 -11.14
C ASN A 81 -12.50 -0.64 -10.42
N LEU A 82 -11.58 -0.91 -9.49
CA LEU A 82 -10.74 0.13 -8.87
C LEU A 82 -9.99 0.94 -9.93
N LEU A 83 -9.31 0.25 -10.86
CA LEU A 83 -8.51 0.87 -11.92
C LEU A 83 -9.35 1.56 -13.01
N ASN A 84 -10.47 0.95 -13.41
CA ASN A 84 -11.28 1.41 -14.54
C ASN A 84 -12.34 2.47 -14.16
N VAL A 85 -12.84 2.45 -12.93
CA VAL A 85 -13.98 3.29 -12.52
C VAL A 85 -13.64 4.23 -11.39
N THR A 86 -12.91 3.77 -10.38
CA THR A 86 -12.63 4.57 -9.19
C THR A 86 -11.46 5.53 -9.40
N LEU A 87 -10.31 5.04 -9.87
CA LEU A 87 -9.09 5.86 -10.06
C LEU A 87 -9.23 6.99 -11.10
N PRO A 88 -9.99 6.85 -12.20
CA PRO A 88 -10.21 7.96 -13.13
C PRO A 88 -10.89 9.18 -12.48
N ARG A 89 -11.66 8.97 -11.40
CA ARG A 89 -12.26 10.07 -10.62
C ARG A 89 -11.21 10.88 -9.84
N TYR A 90 -10.04 10.30 -9.60
CA TYR A 90 -8.86 10.95 -9.03
C TYR A 90 -7.88 11.44 -10.10
N GLY A 91 -8.26 11.37 -11.38
CA GLY A 91 -7.41 11.78 -12.51
C GLY A 91 -6.30 10.78 -12.86
N ILE A 92 -6.36 9.55 -12.36
CA ILE A 92 -5.40 8.48 -12.68
C ILE A 92 -6.06 7.53 -13.68
N THR A 93 -5.43 7.33 -14.83
CA THR A 93 -6.00 6.52 -15.93
C THR A 93 -5.26 5.20 -16.11
N THR A 94 -5.94 4.20 -16.67
CA THR A 94 -5.36 2.85 -16.88
C THR A 94 -5.55 2.40 -18.32
N THR A 95 -4.48 1.88 -18.94
CA THR A 95 -4.57 1.07 -20.16
C THR A 95 -4.49 -0.41 -19.79
N PHE A 96 -5.49 -1.18 -20.21
CA PHE A 96 -5.49 -2.63 -20.01
C PHE A 96 -4.87 -3.35 -21.21
N VAL A 97 -4.00 -4.32 -20.95
CA VAL A 97 -3.30 -5.13 -21.96
C VAL A 97 -3.50 -6.62 -21.70
N ASP A 98 -3.39 -7.45 -22.73
CA ASP A 98 -3.29 -8.90 -22.56
C ASP A 98 -1.89 -9.23 -22.00
N PRO A 99 -1.77 -9.85 -20.82
CA PRO A 99 -0.47 -10.16 -20.22
C PRO A 99 0.31 -11.24 -20.98
N ASP A 100 -0.37 -12.06 -21.80
CA ASP A 100 0.26 -13.13 -22.58
C ASP A 100 0.74 -12.64 -23.95
N GLU A 101 0.36 -11.42 -24.36
CA GLU A 101 0.78 -10.79 -25.60
C GLU A 101 1.78 -9.65 -25.33
N VAL A 102 3.06 -9.89 -25.62
CA VAL A 102 4.08 -8.85 -25.55
C VAL A 102 3.99 -7.96 -26.78
N VAL A 103 3.34 -6.81 -26.63
CA VAL A 103 3.35 -5.75 -27.64
C VAL A 103 4.59 -4.88 -27.44
N ILE A 104 5.43 -4.77 -28.47
CA ILE A 104 6.60 -3.89 -28.45
C ILE A 104 6.12 -2.46 -28.76
N PHE A 105 6.26 -1.54 -27.80
CA PHE A 105 5.92 -0.12 -27.93
C PHE A 105 7.08 0.71 -28.45
#